data_AF-A0AAD4BZ40-F1
#
_entry.id   AF-A0AAD4BZ40-F1
#
_cell.length_a   1.000
_cell.length_b   1.000
_cell.length_c   1.000
_cell.angle_alpha   90.00
_cell.angle_beta   90.00
_cell.angle_gamma   90.00
#
_symmetry.space_group_name_H-M   'P 1'
#
loop_
_entity.id
_entity.type
_entity.pdbx_description
1 polymer ?
#
loop_
_entity_poly.entity_id
_entity_poly.type
_entity_poly.pdbx_seq_one_letter_code
_entity_poly.pdbx_strand_id
1 'polypeptide(L)'
;MTQKRKSAPATPANPPAAAQDSEETSQPTPSTSHAAREDSNLASSSTPCSSHDEVRFRLQAPSVTAKYAGTCNLSQNMEFKPANLVAHNDFFLSPDGNYDPENALGTRFQDVKLNCHIIPPVSSAYSFAIDDFIPCINNLRAFERLLKHDRGESVGGMVHGSILGTTQVKVTHALFEPRLTPLGTDSSDDNEETDATNQDANTICSETYGELGPEFAMETWPVAPRCIDSLQELISTHDICPLPAFDMHGDIIPPTRYESLLKGATVEVHFAVVHHHIKRKKKHVYNAVLHKMQILQLADPAPSSPFKRLRVSSARGKGKACTL
;
A
#
# COMPACT_ATOMS: atom_id res chain seq x y z
N MET A 1 17.16 42.90 46.20
CA MET A 1 17.41 41.68 47.00
C MET A 1 16.21 40.77 46.83
N THR A 2 16.30 39.79 45.93
CA THR A 2 15.19 38.86 45.69
C THR A 2 15.80 37.48 45.48
N GLN A 3 15.70 36.63 46.50
CA GLN A 3 16.29 35.29 46.52
C GLN A 3 15.46 34.33 45.67
N LYS A 4 16.08 33.77 44.63
CA LYS A 4 15.52 32.72 43.77
C LYS A 4 15.85 31.37 44.41
N ARG A 5 14.87 30.70 45.03
CA ARG A 5 15.02 29.33 45.55
C ARG A 5 15.00 28.33 44.38
N LYS A 6 16.04 27.50 44.32
CA LYS A 6 16.26 26.42 43.35
C LYS A 6 15.72 25.13 43.97
N SER A 7 14.62 24.61 43.46
CA SER A 7 14.05 23.31 43.84
C SER A 7 14.66 22.19 42.98
N ALA A 8 15.12 21.13 43.63
CA ALA A 8 15.66 19.92 43.00
C ALA A 8 14.52 18.96 42.58
N PRO A 9 14.70 18.15 41.53
CA PRO A 9 13.69 17.17 41.11
C PRO A 9 13.76 15.89 41.97
N ALA A 10 12.58 15.40 42.34
CA ALA A 10 12.39 14.17 43.11
C ALA A 10 12.54 12.93 42.21
N THR A 11 13.29 11.95 42.71
CA THR A 11 13.47 10.62 42.12
C THR A 11 12.20 9.78 42.29
N PRO A 12 11.65 9.15 41.24
CA PRO A 12 10.54 8.20 41.41
C PRO A 12 11.05 6.84 41.90
N ALA A 13 10.35 6.30 42.90
CA ALA A 13 10.58 4.99 43.50
C ALA A 13 10.06 3.87 42.59
N ASN A 14 10.87 2.80 42.45
CA ASN A 14 10.50 1.57 41.78
C ASN A 14 9.44 0.78 42.57
N PRO A 15 8.43 0.16 41.91
CA PRO A 15 7.56 -0.81 42.55
C PRO A 15 8.22 -2.21 42.67
N PRO A 16 7.83 -3.01 43.68
CA PRO A 16 8.40 -4.32 43.94
C PRO A 16 7.89 -5.40 42.98
N ALA A 17 8.78 -6.36 42.69
CA ALA A 17 8.56 -7.53 41.87
C ALA A 17 7.47 -8.45 42.46
N ALA A 18 6.48 -8.80 41.63
CA ALA A 18 5.46 -9.80 41.96
C ALA A 18 5.94 -11.20 41.51
N ALA A 19 5.66 -12.16 42.38
CA ALA A 19 6.06 -13.56 42.31
C ALA A 19 5.47 -14.30 41.11
N GLN A 20 6.27 -15.26 40.60
CA GLN A 20 5.86 -16.27 39.63
C GLN A 20 5.24 -17.44 40.38
N ASP A 21 3.95 -17.70 40.17
CA ASP A 21 3.32 -18.97 40.52
C ASP A 21 3.31 -19.87 39.28
N SER A 22 4.00 -20.99 39.42
CA SER A 22 4.05 -22.12 38.50
C SER A 22 2.91 -23.08 38.81
N GLU A 23 1.91 -23.13 37.93
CA GLU A 23 0.93 -24.24 37.91
C GLU A 23 1.18 -25.14 36.69
N GLU A 24 1.65 -26.33 37.05
CA GLU A 24 1.80 -27.55 36.26
C GLU A 24 0.42 -28.20 36.10
N THR A 25 -0.04 -28.46 34.86
CA THR A 25 -1.21 -29.31 34.62
C THR A 25 -1.07 -30.09 33.31
N SER A 26 -0.62 -31.33 33.48
CA SER A 26 -1.17 -32.58 32.94
C SER A 26 -1.73 -32.62 31.51
N GLN A 27 -0.98 -33.27 30.63
CA GLN A 27 -1.44 -33.85 29.37
C GLN A 27 -2.22 -35.16 29.61
N PRO A 28 -3.28 -35.46 28.82
CA PRO A 28 -3.72 -36.82 28.58
C PRO A 28 -3.28 -37.34 27.20
N THR A 29 -3.02 -38.64 27.19
CA THR A 29 -2.46 -39.51 26.16
C THR A 29 -3.34 -39.72 24.92
N PRO A 30 -2.77 -40.19 23.80
CA PRO A 30 -3.51 -40.51 22.58
C PRO A 30 -4.07 -41.94 22.63
N SER A 31 -5.35 -42.09 22.29
CA SER A 31 -6.01 -43.38 22.06
C SER A 31 -5.87 -43.79 20.59
N THR A 32 -5.03 -44.79 20.37
CA THR A 32 -4.87 -45.56 19.13
C THR A 32 -6.11 -46.44 18.89
N SER A 33 -6.75 -46.32 17.74
CA SER A 33 -7.62 -47.38 17.20
C SER A 33 -7.25 -47.70 15.75
N HIS A 34 -6.71 -48.91 15.60
CA HIS A 34 -6.55 -49.61 14.34
C HIS A 34 -7.92 -50.04 13.80
N ALA A 35 -8.18 -49.79 12.52
CA ALA A 35 -9.08 -50.62 11.73
C ALA A 35 -8.55 -50.70 10.30
N ALA A 36 -8.09 -51.89 9.94
CA ALA A 36 -7.68 -52.28 8.61
C ALA A 36 -8.90 -52.33 7.67
N ARG A 37 -8.70 -51.90 6.42
CA ARG A 37 -9.48 -52.40 5.28
C ARG A 37 -8.67 -52.23 4.00
N GLU A 38 -8.10 -53.35 3.57
CA GLU A 38 -7.72 -53.60 2.18
C GLU A 38 -9.02 -53.79 1.37
N ASP A 39 -9.14 -53.13 0.23
CA ASP A 39 -9.33 -53.82 -1.04
C ASP A 39 -9.33 -52.84 -2.23
N SER A 40 -8.31 -53.06 -3.08
CA SER A 40 -8.35 -53.11 -4.53
C SER A 40 -9.37 -52.23 -5.29
N ASN A 41 -8.87 -51.28 -6.10
CA ASN A 41 -9.34 -51.18 -7.48
C ASN A 41 -8.34 -50.54 -8.44
N LEU A 42 -8.09 -51.29 -9.51
CA LEU A 42 -7.41 -50.90 -10.74
C LEU A 42 -8.15 -49.74 -11.42
N ALA A 43 -7.44 -48.74 -11.94
CA ALA A 43 -7.55 -48.29 -13.34
C ALA A 43 -6.69 -47.05 -13.64
N SER A 44 -6.18 -47.03 -14.87
CA SER A 44 -5.77 -45.88 -15.68
C SER A 44 -4.58 -45.04 -15.21
N SER A 45 -3.39 -45.49 -15.61
CA SER A 45 -2.23 -44.64 -15.87
C SER A 45 -2.49 -43.78 -17.12
N SER A 46 -2.85 -42.51 -16.93
CA SER A 46 -2.70 -41.47 -17.94
C SER A 46 -1.55 -40.56 -17.52
N THR A 47 -0.49 -40.61 -18.29
CA THR A 47 0.70 -39.76 -18.19
C THR A 47 0.32 -38.32 -18.54
N PRO A 48 0.47 -37.32 -17.66
CA PRO A 48 0.47 -35.94 -18.09
C PRO A 48 1.88 -35.60 -18.58
N CYS A 49 1.99 -35.23 -19.85
CA CYS A 49 3.14 -34.47 -20.35
C CYS A 49 3.25 -33.19 -19.53
N SER A 50 4.15 -33.19 -18.56
CA SER A 50 4.60 -32.00 -17.87
C SER A 50 5.57 -31.27 -18.80
N SER A 51 5.03 -30.46 -19.71
CA SER A 51 5.79 -29.36 -20.31
C SER A 51 5.79 -28.22 -19.29
N HIS A 52 6.69 -28.31 -18.33
CA HIS A 52 7.11 -27.14 -17.57
C HIS A 52 7.91 -26.26 -18.54
N ASP A 53 7.22 -25.31 -19.19
CA ASP A 53 7.89 -24.15 -19.75
C ASP A 53 8.37 -23.31 -18.56
N GLU A 54 9.60 -23.58 -18.14
CA GLU A 54 10.36 -22.72 -17.24
C GLU A 54 10.67 -21.42 -18.01
N VAL A 55 9.72 -20.49 -18.01
CA VAL A 55 9.96 -19.11 -18.45
C VAL A 55 10.79 -18.43 -17.37
N ARG A 56 12.11 -18.65 -17.47
CA ARG A 56 13.10 -18.00 -16.64
C ARG A 56 13.21 -16.55 -17.10
N PHE A 57 12.51 -15.64 -16.42
CA PHE A 57 12.71 -14.21 -16.59
C PHE A 57 14.09 -13.84 -16.03
N ARG A 58 15.10 -13.92 -16.89
CA ARG A 58 16.40 -13.32 -16.61
C ARG A 58 16.21 -11.81 -16.70
N LEU A 59 16.30 -11.11 -15.57
CA LEU A 59 16.48 -9.66 -15.54
C LEU A 59 17.79 -9.34 -16.27
N GLN A 60 17.71 -9.16 -17.58
CA GLN A 60 18.78 -8.54 -18.34
C GLN A 60 18.64 -7.06 -18.05
N ALA A 61 19.44 -6.55 -17.11
CA ALA A 61 19.52 -5.12 -16.87
C ALA A 61 19.77 -4.45 -18.24
N PRO A 62 18.86 -3.59 -18.73
CA PRO A 62 19.19 -2.80 -19.91
C PRO A 62 20.46 -2.03 -19.56
N SER A 63 21.47 -2.12 -20.40
CA SER A 63 22.66 -1.29 -20.31
C SER A 63 22.23 0.16 -20.55
N VAL A 64 21.84 0.87 -19.48
CA VAL A 64 21.41 2.27 -19.57
C VAL A 64 22.66 3.13 -19.66
N THR A 65 22.98 3.60 -20.87
CA THR A 65 23.98 4.65 -21.08
C THR A 65 23.23 5.98 -21.20
N ALA A 66 23.04 6.69 -20.09
CA ALA A 66 22.44 8.02 -20.10
C ALA A 66 23.52 9.09 -20.36
N LYS A 67 23.37 9.88 -21.44
CA LYS A 67 24.18 11.09 -21.68
C LYS A 67 23.46 12.29 -21.06
N TYR A 68 24.14 13.01 -20.18
CA TYR A 68 23.58 14.09 -19.35
C TYR A 68 23.82 15.47 -19.94
N ALA A 69 22.75 16.21 -20.21
CA ALA A 69 22.72 17.68 -20.29
C ALA A 69 21.26 18.18 -20.15
N GLY A 70 20.95 18.90 -19.07
CA GLY A 70 19.62 19.50 -18.80
C GLY A 70 18.88 18.89 -17.62
N THR A 71 18.03 19.68 -16.94
CA THR A 71 17.15 19.27 -15.83
C THR A 71 16.30 18.08 -16.25
N CYS A 72 16.73 16.88 -15.88
CA CYS A 72 16.17 15.63 -16.38
C CYS A 72 15.05 15.12 -15.47
N ASN A 73 13.81 15.25 -15.94
CA ASN A 73 12.73 14.35 -15.56
C ASN A 73 13.02 12.99 -16.19
N LEU A 74 13.73 12.13 -15.46
CA LEU A 74 13.88 10.73 -15.87
C LEU A 74 12.61 9.98 -15.40
N SER A 75 11.60 9.88 -16.25
CA SER A 75 10.59 8.82 -16.11
C SER A 75 11.16 7.59 -16.81
N GLN A 76 11.77 6.67 -16.05
CA GLN A 76 12.05 5.34 -16.55
C GLN A 76 10.89 4.43 -16.16
N ASN A 77 10.19 3.94 -17.18
CA ASN A 77 9.23 2.84 -17.03
C ASN A 77 10.04 1.57 -16.72
N MET A 78 10.32 1.35 -15.44
CA MET A 78 10.82 0.07 -14.97
C MET A 78 9.61 -0.82 -14.71
N GLU A 79 9.32 -1.72 -15.64
CA GLU A 79 8.29 -2.73 -15.44
C GLU A 79 8.84 -3.81 -14.50
N PHE A 80 8.38 -3.77 -13.24
CA PHE A 80 8.68 -4.79 -12.25
C PHE A 80 7.48 -5.73 -12.15
N LYS A 81 7.71 -7.04 -12.29
CA LYS A 81 6.66 -8.08 -12.15
C LYS A 81 6.81 -9.02 -10.94
N PRO A 82 7.32 -8.60 -9.76
CA PRO A 82 7.22 -9.48 -8.60
C PRO A 82 5.77 -9.55 -8.12
N ALA A 83 5.33 -10.74 -7.72
CA ALA A 83 4.20 -10.88 -6.82
C ALA A 83 4.60 -10.27 -5.46
N ASN A 84 3.82 -9.36 -4.92
CA ASN A 84 4.07 -8.69 -3.65
C ASN A 84 2.86 -8.80 -2.76
N LEU A 85 3.04 -8.71 -1.44
CA LEU A 85 1.94 -8.59 -0.50
C LEU A 85 1.71 -7.12 -0.16
N VAL A 86 0.45 -6.67 -0.17
CA VAL A 86 0.09 -5.37 0.39
C VAL A 86 0.11 -5.47 1.91
N ALA A 87 0.96 -4.69 2.57
CA ALA A 87 1.07 -4.71 4.02
C ALA A 87 -0.29 -4.41 4.69
N HIS A 88 -0.64 -5.19 5.72
CA HIS A 88 -1.85 -4.94 6.53
C HIS A 88 -1.78 -3.62 7.29
N ASN A 89 -0.57 -3.27 7.74
CA ASN A 89 -0.28 -2.02 8.42
C ASN A 89 0.07 -0.95 7.38
N ASP A 90 -0.30 0.30 7.64
CA ASP A 90 -0.06 1.43 6.73
C ASP A 90 -0.76 1.30 5.36
N PHE A 91 -2.00 0.80 5.38
CA PHE A 91 -2.87 0.73 4.21
C PHE A 91 -3.66 2.04 4.04
N PHE A 92 -3.34 2.81 3.01
CA PHE A 92 -4.00 4.08 2.68
C PHE A 92 -4.55 4.07 1.24
N LEU A 93 -5.13 2.94 0.80
CA LEU A 93 -5.82 2.82 -0.50
C LEU A 93 -7.34 2.93 -0.37
N SER A 94 -7.83 3.59 0.69
CA SER A 94 -9.25 3.92 0.84
C SER A 94 -9.66 5.01 -0.16
N PRO A 95 -10.94 5.12 -0.54
CA PRO A 95 -11.40 6.15 -1.49
C PRO A 95 -11.12 7.59 -1.05
N ASP A 96 -10.97 7.85 0.25
CA ASP A 96 -10.63 9.17 0.80
C ASP A 96 -9.15 9.26 1.22
N GLY A 97 -8.34 8.23 0.98
CA GLY A 97 -6.94 8.15 1.41
C GLY A 97 -6.74 8.27 2.92
N ASN A 98 -7.78 8.00 3.72
CA ASN A 98 -7.86 8.29 5.15
C ASN A 98 -7.66 9.78 5.48
N TYR A 99 -8.08 10.68 4.58
CA TYR A 99 -8.10 12.11 4.84
C TYR A 99 -8.96 12.42 6.07
N ASP A 100 -8.45 13.33 6.89
CA ASP A 100 -9.13 13.84 8.06
C ASP A 100 -9.03 15.38 8.03
N PRO A 101 -10.15 16.11 7.83
CA PRO A 101 -10.12 17.56 7.80
C PRO A 101 -9.69 18.18 9.15
N GLU A 102 -9.88 17.47 10.27
CA GLU A 102 -9.47 17.95 11.59
C GLU A 102 -7.96 17.79 11.83
N ASN A 103 -7.35 16.79 11.19
CA ASN A 103 -5.91 16.50 11.25
C ASN A 103 -5.21 16.71 9.91
N ALA A 104 -5.74 17.62 9.09
CA ALA A 104 -5.09 18.06 7.87
C ALA A 104 -3.82 18.82 8.27
N LEU A 105 -2.69 18.13 8.36
CA LEU A 105 -1.36 18.69 8.66
C LEU A 105 -0.86 19.58 7.50
N GLY A 106 -1.69 20.54 7.08
CA GLY A 106 -1.49 21.41 5.91
C GLY A 106 -1.79 20.77 4.57
N THR A 107 -2.29 19.52 4.51
CA THR A 107 -2.65 18.86 3.25
C THR A 107 -4.09 19.17 2.89
N ARG A 108 -4.35 19.65 1.67
CA ARG A 108 -5.71 19.82 1.16
C ARG A 108 -6.23 18.48 0.63
N PHE A 109 -7.55 18.35 0.51
CA PHE A 109 -8.15 17.11 0.00
C PHE A 109 -7.71 16.79 -1.44
N GLN A 110 -7.52 17.81 -2.29
CA GLN A 110 -6.96 17.66 -3.64
C GLN A 110 -5.54 17.07 -3.67
N ASP A 111 -4.78 17.19 -2.57
CA ASP A 111 -3.40 16.68 -2.49
C ASP A 111 -3.33 15.25 -1.95
N VAL A 112 -4.49 14.61 -1.71
CA VAL A 112 -4.58 13.24 -1.20
C VAL A 112 -3.91 12.28 -2.18
N LYS A 113 -3.01 11.47 -1.63
CA LYS A 113 -2.33 10.39 -2.34
C LYS A 113 -2.66 9.08 -1.67
N LEU A 114 -3.23 8.18 -2.46
CA LEU A 114 -3.35 6.79 -2.04
C LEU A 114 -1.96 6.21 -1.92
N ASN A 115 -1.68 5.51 -0.84
CA ASN A 115 -0.37 4.90 -0.66
C ASN A 115 -0.46 3.55 0.04
N CYS A 116 0.48 2.68 -0.30
CA CYS A 116 0.63 1.40 0.35
C CYS A 116 2.11 1.02 0.39
N HIS A 117 2.41 0.06 1.25
CA HIS A 117 3.71 -0.58 1.29
C HIS A 117 3.60 -1.99 0.73
N ILE A 118 4.45 -2.30 -0.24
CA ILE A 118 4.63 -3.63 -0.78
C ILE A 118 5.80 -4.32 -0.08
N ILE A 119 5.57 -5.55 0.33
CA ILE A 119 6.49 -6.46 1.01
C ILE A 119 6.56 -7.79 0.24
N PRO A 120 7.57 -8.65 0.45
CA PRO A 120 7.61 -9.93 -0.25
C PRO A 120 6.38 -10.78 0.10
N PRO A 121 5.91 -11.64 -0.81
CA PRO A 121 4.76 -12.50 -0.55
C PRO A 121 5.12 -13.54 0.52
N VAL A 122 4.12 -13.97 1.29
CA VAL A 122 4.30 -14.96 2.38
C VAL A 122 4.07 -16.38 1.89
N SER A 123 3.24 -16.55 0.85
CA SER A 123 2.91 -17.87 0.29
C SER A 123 4.07 -18.47 -0.48
N SER A 124 4.38 -19.73 -0.21
CA SER A 124 5.42 -20.49 -0.91
C SER A 124 5.14 -20.69 -2.40
N ALA A 125 3.87 -20.54 -2.83
CA ALA A 125 3.48 -20.52 -4.24
C ALA A 125 4.17 -19.40 -5.04
N TYR A 126 4.63 -18.34 -4.35
CA TYR A 126 5.35 -17.21 -4.94
C TYR A 126 6.82 -17.14 -4.50
N SER A 127 7.44 -18.30 -4.22
CA SER A 127 8.87 -18.38 -3.83
C SER A 127 9.79 -17.65 -4.80
N PHE A 128 9.54 -17.73 -6.12
CA PHE A 128 10.28 -16.98 -7.13
C PHE A 128 10.29 -15.46 -6.86
N ALA A 129 9.14 -14.89 -6.45
CA ALA A 129 9.03 -13.47 -6.17
C ALA A 129 9.70 -13.09 -4.84
N ILE A 130 9.73 -14.00 -3.87
CA ILE A 130 10.50 -13.83 -2.62
C ILE A 130 11.99 -13.71 -2.94
N ASP A 131 12.50 -14.62 -3.78
CA ASP A 131 13.91 -14.66 -4.18
C ASP A 131 14.32 -13.39 -4.96
N ASP A 132 13.43 -12.90 -5.83
CA ASP A 132 13.65 -11.69 -6.63
C ASP A 132 13.44 -10.38 -5.86
N PHE A 133 12.76 -10.40 -4.71
CA PHE A 133 12.44 -9.19 -3.96
C PHE A 133 13.70 -8.47 -3.46
N ILE A 134 14.65 -9.18 -2.88
CA ILE A 134 15.90 -8.58 -2.36
C ILE A 134 16.75 -7.96 -3.49
N PRO A 135 17.00 -8.65 -4.63
CA PRO A 135 17.59 -8.04 -5.82
C PRO A 135 16.85 -6.78 -6.28
N CYS A 136 15.51 -6.80 -6.32
CA CYS A 136 14.70 -5.64 -6.68
C CYS A 136 14.96 -4.44 -5.75
N ILE A 137 14.91 -4.65 -4.43
CA ILE A 137 15.25 -3.64 -3.43
C ILE A 137 16.66 -3.08 -3.64
N ASN A 138 17.63 -3.94 -3.91
CA ASN A 138 19.02 -3.51 -4.15
C ASN A 138 19.14 -2.68 -5.43
N ASN A 139 18.40 -3.02 -6.48
CA ASN A 139 18.36 -2.25 -7.73
C ASN A 139 17.71 -0.88 -7.51
N LEU A 140 16.61 -0.78 -6.76
CA LEU A 140 15.99 0.50 -6.41
C LEU A 140 16.96 1.39 -5.60
N ARG A 141 17.64 0.81 -4.60
CA ARG A 141 18.67 1.53 -3.83
C ARG A 141 19.87 1.94 -4.69
N ALA A 142 20.26 1.12 -5.67
CA ALA A 142 21.33 1.46 -6.60
C ALA A 142 20.89 2.64 -7.48
N PHE A 143 19.66 2.63 -7.97
CA PHE A 143 19.07 3.73 -8.72
C PHE A 143 19.06 5.05 -7.92
N GLU A 144 18.66 5.00 -6.65
CA GLU A 144 18.70 6.17 -5.76
C GLU A 144 20.12 6.77 -5.60
N ARG A 145 21.17 5.96 -5.78
CA ARG A 145 22.58 6.38 -5.69
C ARG A 145 23.20 6.77 -7.05
N LEU A 146 22.55 6.47 -8.17
CA LEU A 146 23.09 6.79 -9.50
C LEU A 146 23.12 8.31 -9.73
N LEU A 147 22.18 9.05 -9.14
CA LEU A 147 22.21 10.50 -9.18
C LEU A 147 23.26 11.01 -8.19
N LYS A 148 24.21 11.79 -8.69
CA LYS A 148 25.19 12.46 -7.83
C LYS A 148 24.46 13.52 -7.02
N HIS A 149 24.62 13.46 -5.71
CA HIS A 149 24.13 14.45 -4.76
C HIS A 149 25.29 15.33 -4.29
N ASP A 150 25.04 16.62 -4.18
CA ASP A 150 26.01 17.54 -3.60
C ASP A 150 26.13 17.31 -2.09
N ARG A 151 27.30 17.64 -1.53
CA ARG A 151 27.54 17.49 -0.09
C ARG A 151 26.54 18.36 0.69
N GLY A 152 25.77 17.72 1.57
CA GLY A 152 24.78 18.38 2.42
C GLY A 152 23.34 18.29 1.89
N GLU A 153 23.13 17.67 0.73
CA GLU A 153 21.79 17.31 0.26
C GLU A 153 21.27 16.07 0.97
N SER A 154 19.95 16.03 1.21
CA SER A 154 19.28 14.89 1.83
C SER A 154 18.52 14.07 0.78
N VAL A 155 18.47 12.75 0.97
CA VAL A 155 17.76 11.82 0.08
C VAL A 155 16.59 11.20 0.82
N GLY A 156 15.37 11.42 0.33
CA GLY A 156 14.18 10.65 0.69
C GLY A 156 14.01 9.52 -0.32
N GLY A 157 14.30 8.30 0.10
CA GLY A 157 14.11 7.11 -0.73
C GLY A 157 12.68 6.56 -0.68
N MET A 158 12.37 5.70 -1.66
CA MET A 158 11.10 4.96 -1.72
C MET A 158 11.16 3.64 -0.90
N VAL A 159 12.37 3.19 -0.58
CA VAL A 159 12.62 1.96 0.16
C VAL A 159 12.71 2.28 1.66
N HIS A 160 11.83 1.66 2.45
CA HIS A 160 11.76 1.86 3.90
C HIS A 160 12.06 0.55 4.64
N GLY A 161 12.66 0.67 5.83
CA GLY A 161 12.68 -0.43 6.80
C GLY A 161 11.43 -0.37 7.66
N SER A 162 10.75 -1.50 7.82
CA SER A 162 9.66 -1.66 8.77
C SER A 162 10.21 -1.86 10.19
N ILE A 163 9.37 -1.63 11.21
CA ILE A 163 9.67 -1.91 12.62
C ILE A 163 10.05 -3.38 12.82
N LEU A 164 9.49 -4.28 12.01
CA LEU A 164 9.78 -5.71 12.06
C LEU A 164 11.04 -6.12 11.28
N GLY A 165 11.83 -5.14 10.79
CA GLY A 165 13.04 -5.40 10.01
C GLY A 165 12.80 -5.77 8.55
N THR A 166 11.54 -5.97 8.14
CA THR A 166 11.18 -6.22 6.74
C THR A 166 11.41 -4.95 5.92
N THR A 167 12.11 -5.07 4.79
CA THR A 167 12.24 -3.96 3.84
C THR A 167 10.96 -3.88 3.00
N GLN A 168 10.46 -2.67 2.79
CA GLN A 168 9.23 -2.39 2.05
C GLN A 168 9.45 -1.28 1.03
N VAL A 169 8.71 -1.31 -0.08
CA VAL A 169 8.67 -0.22 -1.06
C VAL A 169 7.35 0.53 -0.88
N LYS A 170 7.43 1.86 -0.71
CA LYS A 170 6.25 2.71 -0.65
C LYS A 170 5.81 3.06 -2.07
N VAL A 171 4.60 2.65 -2.43
CA VAL A 171 3.98 2.97 -3.72
C VAL A 171 2.86 3.99 -3.47
N THR A 172 2.73 4.95 -4.40
CA THR A 172 1.81 6.09 -4.28
C THR A 172 1.01 6.27 -5.56
N HIS A 173 -0.23 6.76 -5.44
CA HIS A 173 -1.14 7.10 -6.53
C HIS A 173 -1.84 8.41 -6.20
N ALA A 174 -1.83 9.38 -7.11
CA ALA A 174 -2.55 10.64 -6.92
C ALA A 174 -4.04 10.39 -7.15
N LEU A 175 -4.89 10.79 -6.19
CA LEU A 175 -6.33 10.53 -6.30
C LEU A 175 -7.04 11.59 -7.16
N PHE A 176 -6.53 12.81 -7.21
CA PHE A 176 -7.14 13.93 -7.92
C PHE A 176 -6.13 14.55 -8.88
N GLU A 177 -6.62 14.97 -10.04
CA GLU A 177 -5.88 15.75 -11.02
C GLU A 177 -6.62 17.05 -11.32
N PRO A 178 -5.91 18.18 -11.47
CA PRO A 178 -6.55 19.42 -11.91
C PRO A 178 -7.19 19.21 -13.28
N ARG A 179 -8.46 19.62 -13.43
CA ARG A 179 -9.12 19.61 -14.72
C ARG A 179 -8.40 20.60 -15.62
N LEU A 180 -7.94 20.13 -16.78
CA LEU A 180 -7.42 21.03 -17.80
C LEU A 180 -8.59 21.90 -18.27
N THR A 181 -8.63 23.16 -17.85
CA THR A 181 -9.52 24.13 -18.46
C THR A 181 -9.20 24.12 -19.94
N PRO A 182 -10.17 23.78 -20.83
CA PRO A 182 -9.93 23.84 -22.27
C PRO A 182 -9.40 25.24 -22.53
N LEU A 183 -8.14 25.33 -22.96
CA LEU A 183 -7.46 26.59 -23.22
C LEU A 183 -8.37 27.37 -24.16
N GLY A 184 -9.14 28.29 -23.59
CA GLY A 184 -9.90 29.25 -24.34
C GLY A 184 -8.89 29.95 -25.21
N THR A 185 -9.11 29.89 -26.51
CA THR A 185 -8.26 30.39 -27.59
C THR A 185 -8.07 31.92 -27.58
N ASP A 186 -8.06 32.55 -26.41
CA ASP A 186 -8.01 33.99 -26.26
C ASP A 186 -6.62 34.39 -25.77
N SER A 187 -5.79 34.63 -26.77
CA SER A 187 -4.55 35.39 -26.76
C SER A 187 -4.51 36.52 -25.74
N SER A 188 -3.48 36.52 -24.88
CA SER A 188 -2.75 37.75 -24.54
C SER A 188 -1.42 37.40 -23.89
N ASP A 189 -0.39 37.59 -24.72
CA ASP A 189 1.01 37.92 -24.41
C ASP A 189 1.16 38.60 -23.04
N ASP A 190 1.64 37.89 -22.01
CA ASP A 190 2.50 38.49 -20.99
C ASP A 190 3.24 37.42 -20.18
N ASN A 191 4.51 37.71 -19.95
CA ASN A 191 5.61 36.79 -19.76
C ASN A 191 5.86 36.55 -18.25
N GLU A 192 5.16 35.59 -17.64
CA GLU A 192 5.49 35.13 -16.28
C GLU A 192 6.03 33.70 -16.27
N GLU A 193 7.31 33.61 -15.86
CA GLU A 193 8.12 32.42 -15.64
C GLU A 193 7.49 31.54 -14.55
N THR A 194 6.44 30.79 -14.90
CA THR A 194 5.84 29.78 -14.02
C THR A 194 6.64 28.48 -14.13
N ASP A 195 7.19 28.07 -12.98
CA ASP A 195 7.98 26.86 -12.76
C ASP A 195 7.29 25.65 -13.39
N ALA A 196 7.90 25.07 -14.42
CA ALA A 196 7.35 24.02 -15.26
C ALA A 196 7.10 22.73 -14.45
N THR A 197 5.92 22.62 -13.86
CA THR A 197 5.47 21.43 -13.14
C THR A 197 5.07 20.32 -14.12
N ASN A 198 6.01 19.42 -14.40
CA ASN A 198 5.87 17.95 -14.51
C ASN A 198 4.49 17.34 -14.90
N GLN A 199 3.90 17.70 -16.05
CA GLN A 199 2.61 17.13 -16.50
C GLN A 199 2.71 15.90 -17.41
N ASP A 200 3.88 15.53 -17.95
CA ASP A 200 3.94 14.59 -19.08
C ASP A 200 3.91 13.08 -18.75
N ALA A 201 3.83 12.67 -17.48
CA ALA A 201 3.87 11.25 -17.12
C ALA A 201 2.51 10.63 -16.73
N ASN A 202 1.45 11.43 -16.56
CA ASN A 202 0.16 10.94 -16.06
C ASN A 202 -1.04 11.15 -17.00
N THR A 203 -0.84 11.67 -18.21
CA THR A 203 -1.90 11.97 -19.19
C THR A 203 -2.68 10.74 -19.70
N ILE A 204 -2.34 9.53 -19.27
CA ILE A 204 -3.05 8.29 -19.67
C ILE A 204 -4.38 8.13 -18.92
N CYS A 205 -4.63 8.87 -17.83
CA CYS A 205 -5.78 8.64 -16.98
C CYS A 205 -7.13 9.12 -17.56
N SER A 206 -7.22 10.29 -18.19
CA SER A 206 -8.53 10.92 -18.41
C SER A 206 -9.41 10.22 -19.46
N GLU A 207 -8.86 9.80 -20.62
CA GLU A 207 -9.68 9.29 -21.72
C GLU A 207 -10.24 7.88 -21.49
N THR A 208 -9.54 7.05 -20.71
CA THR A 208 -9.95 5.65 -20.51
C THR A 208 -11.03 5.51 -19.42
N TYR A 209 -11.14 6.47 -18.50
CA TYR A 209 -12.00 6.31 -17.33
C TYR A 209 -13.44 6.80 -17.48
N GLY A 210 -13.75 7.55 -18.54
CA GLY A 210 -15.13 8.00 -18.82
C GLY A 210 -16.13 6.86 -19.04
N GLU A 211 -15.65 5.64 -19.29
CA GLU A 211 -16.48 4.45 -19.54
C GLU A 211 -16.65 3.53 -18.33
N LEU A 212 -15.99 3.81 -17.19
CA LEU A 212 -15.98 2.90 -16.04
C LEU A 212 -17.30 2.77 -15.28
N GLY A 213 -18.31 3.59 -15.61
CA GLY A 213 -19.61 3.58 -14.95
C GLY A 213 -19.74 4.60 -13.81
N PRO A 214 -20.96 4.81 -13.29
CA PRO A 214 -21.25 5.84 -12.31
C PRO A 214 -20.52 5.64 -10.97
N GLU A 215 -20.13 4.42 -10.60
CA GLU A 215 -19.42 4.16 -9.33
C GLU A 215 -17.99 4.74 -9.28
N PHE A 216 -17.44 5.17 -10.41
CA PHE A 216 -16.16 5.87 -10.51
C PHE A 216 -16.30 7.38 -10.75
N ALA A 217 -17.54 7.88 -10.88
CA ALA A 217 -17.80 9.30 -11.03
C ALA A 217 -17.53 10.06 -9.73
N MET A 218 -17.19 11.34 -9.86
CA MET A 218 -16.79 12.16 -8.73
C MET A 218 -17.96 12.46 -7.77
N GLU A 219 -19.18 12.53 -8.29
CA GLU A 219 -20.41 12.81 -7.54
C GLU A 219 -20.82 11.65 -6.61
N THR A 220 -20.45 10.44 -6.98
CA THR A 220 -20.80 9.17 -6.32
C THR A 220 -19.57 8.50 -5.69
N TRP A 221 -18.43 9.21 -5.65
CA TRP A 221 -17.21 8.69 -5.07
C TRP A 221 -17.38 8.40 -3.57
N PRO A 222 -17.09 7.17 -3.10
CA PRO A 222 -17.48 6.72 -1.76
C PRO A 222 -16.52 7.23 -0.68
N VAL A 223 -16.61 8.51 -0.34
CA VAL A 223 -15.83 9.12 0.76
C VAL A 223 -16.52 8.97 2.11
N ALA A 224 -15.75 9.05 3.19
CA ALA A 224 -16.34 9.15 4.52
C ALA A 224 -17.15 10.45 4.67
N PRO A 225 -18.20 10.48 5.54
CA PRO A 225 -19.06 11.65 5.68
C PRO A 225 -18.32 12.97 5.97
N ARG A 226 -17.22 12.91 6.72
CA ARG A 226 -16.38 14.07 7.05
C ARG A 226 -15.68 14.71 5.83
N CYS A 227 -15.58 13.99 4.71
CA CYS A 227 -14.87 14.42 3.51
C CYS A 227 -15.82 14.91 2.40
N ILE A 228 -17.14 14.84 2.61
CA ILE A 228 -18.14 15.17 1.57
C ILE A 228 -18.01 16.62 1.12
N ASP A 229 -17.90 17.57 2.04
CA ASP A 229 -17.80 19.00 1.71
C ASP A 229 -16.52 19.28 0.89
N SER A 230 -15.39 18.69 1.30
CA SER A 230 -14.14 18.79 0.56
C SER A 230 -14.21 18.16 -0.83
N LEU A 231 -14.95 17.06 -1.00
CA LEU A 231 -15.18 16.46 -2.33
C LEU A 231 -16.02 17.40 -3.22
N GLN A 232 -17.07 18.01 -2.68
CA GLN A 232 -17.94 18.93 -3.42
C GLN A 232 -17.18 20.15 -3.96
N GLU A 233 -16.23 20.69 -3.21
CA GLU A 233 -15.37 21.79 -3.66
C GLU A 233 -14.53 21.42 -4.91
N LEU A 234 -14.18 20.14 -5.06
CA LEU A 234 -13.31 19.68 -6.13
C LEU A 234 -14.04 19.34 -7.43
N ILE A 235 -15.36 19.07 -7.40
CA ILE A 235 -16.15 18.64 -8.59
C ILE A 235 -15.97 19.58 -9.80
N SER A 236 -15.82 20.88 -9.54
CA SER A 236 -15.67 21.90 -10.58
C SER A 236 -14.24 22.09 -11.10
N THR A 237 -13.23 21.71 -10.32
CA THR A 237 -11.82 22.10 -10.54
C THR A 237 -10.90 20.91 -10.80
N HIS A 238 -11.29 19.71 -10.40
CA HIS A 238 -10.48 18.51 -10.51
C HIS A 238 -11.29 17.37 -11.11
N ASP A 239 -10.57 16.43 -11.69
CA ASP A 239 -11.09 15.12 -12.04
C ASP A 239 -10.51 14.09 -11.07
N ILE A 240 -11.28 13.02 -10.85
CA ILE A 240 -10.84 11.92 -10.00
C ILE A 240 -10.06 10.91 -10.83
N CYS A 241 -8.99 10.38 -10.26
CA CYS A 241 -8.13 9.37 -10.87
C CYS A 241 -8.29 8.07 -10.08
N PRO A 242 -9.20 7.16 -10.49
CA PRO A 242 -9.37 5.90 -9.81
C PRO A 242 -8.06 5.12 -9.69
N LEU A 243 -7.92 4.37 -8.59
CA LEU A 243 -6.79 3.47 -8.42
C LEU A 243 -6.82 2.42 -9.55
N PRO A 244 -5.75 2.24 -10.34
CA PRO A 244 -5.71 1.24 -11.41
C PRO A 244 -5.51 -0.17 -10.82
N ALA A 245 -6.49 -0.62 -10.05
CA ALA A 245 -6.52 -1.88 -9.32
C ALA A 245 -7.51 -2.84 -9.95
N PHE A 246 -7.04 -4.04 -10.24
CA PHE A 246 -7.77 -5.09 -10.94
C PHE A 246 -7.87 -6.34 -10.07
N ASP A 247 -9.00 -7.03 -10.14
CA ASP A 247 -9.20 -8.28 -9.44
C ASP A 247 -8.49 -9.45 -10.15
N MET A 248 -8.75 -10.68 -9.69
CA MET A 248 -8.14 -11.89 -10.25
C MET A 248 -8.58 -12.19 -11.69
N HIS A 249 -9.69 -11.61 -12.14
CA HIS A 249 -10.22 -11.75 -13.50
C HIS A 249 -9.74 -10.63 -14.43
N GLY A 250 -9.06 -9.62 -13.89
CA GLY A 250 -8.63 -8.45 -14.64
C GLY A 250 -9.70 -7.37 -14.74
N ASP A 251 -10.79 -7.49 -13.97
CA ASP A 251 -11.83 -6.47 -13.89
C ASP A 251 -11.41 -5.38 -12.90
N ILE A 252 -11.74 -4.12 -13.20
CA ILE A 252 -11.42 -3.01 -12.30
C ILE A 252 -12.18 -3.16 -10.97
N ILE A 253 -11.49 -2.92 -9.86
CA ILE A 253 -12.09 -2.98 -8.53
C ILE A 253 -12.82 -1.66 -8.27
N PRO A 254 -14.12 -1.68 -7.88
CA PRO A 254 -14.81 -0.44 -7.53
C PRO A 254 -14.26 0.14 -6.21
N PRO A 255 -14.29 1.47 -6.02
CA PRO A 255 -13.63 2.09 -4.87
C PRO A 255 -14.16 1.62 -3.51
N THR A 256 -15.45 1.27 -3.43
CA THR A 256 -16.08 0.69 -2.22
C THR A 256 -15.46 -0.63 -1.77
N ARG A 257 -14.71 -1.31 -2.65
CA ARG A 257 -14.08 -2.62 -2.40
C ARG A 257 -12.55 -2.56 -2.28
N TYR A 258 -11.92 -1.40 -2.43
CA TYR A 258 -10.44 -1.31 -2.35
C TYR A 258 -9.90 -1.88 -1.03
N GLU A 259 -10.45 -1.47 0.12
CA GLU A 259 -9.94 -1.95 1.39
C GLU A 259 -10.17 -3.45 1.59
N SER A 260 -11.37 -3.95 1.28
CA SER A 260 -11.71 -5.36 1.54
C SER A 260 -10.96 -6.33 0.64
N LEU A 261 -10.61 -5.93 -0.58
CA LEU A 261 -9.91 -6.80 -1.53
C LEU A 261 -8.40 -6.63 -1.54
N LEU A 262 -7.86 -5.43 -1.36
CA LEU A 262 -6.42 -5.17 -1.50
C LEU A 262 -5.65 -5.36 -0.19
N LYS A 263 -6.29 -5.18 0.97
CA LYS A 263 -5.60 -5.23 2.25
C LYS A 263 -5.16 -6.66 2.57
N GLY A 264 -3.84 -6.89 2.56
CA GLY A 264 -3.26 -8.22 2.76
C GLY A 264 -3.32 -9.13 1.53
N ALA A 265 -3.71 -8.62 0.37
CA ALA A 265 -3.71 -9.41 -0.86
C ALA A 265 -2.30 -9.54 -1.45
N THR A 266 -2.04 -10.67 -2.09
CA THR A 266 -0.88 -10.82 -2.98
C THR A 266 -1.24 -10.26 -4.33
N VAL A 267 -0.45 -9.30 -4.80
CA VAL A 267 -0.68 -8.47 -5.97
C VAL A 267 0.55 -8.42 -6.87
N GLU A 268 0.34 -8.34 -8.18
CA GLU A 268 1.34 -7.85 -9.13
C GLU A 268 1.26 -6.31 -9.16
N VAL A 269 2.38 -5.61 -9.02
CA VAL A 269 2.41 -4.14 -8.97
C VAL A 269 3.37 -3.59 -10.01
N HIS A 270 2.85 -2.77 -10.91
CA HIS A 270 3.62 -2.01 -11.89
C HIS A 270 3.66 -0.56 -11.44
N PHE A 271 4.84 0.03 -11.38
CA PHE A 271 5.03 1.42 -10.97
C PHE A 271 6.20 2.06 -11.72
N ALA A 272 6.16 3.38 -11.88
CA ALA A 272 7.30 4.16 -12.35
C ALA A 272 8.07 4.75 -11.17
N VAL A 273 9.37 4.89 -11.33
CA VAL A 273 10.19 5.63 -10.38
C VAL A 273 10.30 7.07 -10.85
N VAL A 274 9.83 8.00 -10.01
CA VAL A 274 9.90 9.44 -10.27
C VAL A 274 10.86 10.08 -9.28
N HIS A 275 11.83 10.84 -9.81
CA HIS A 275 12.75 11.64 -9.02
C HIS A 275 12.33 13.11 -9.02
N HIS A 276 12.26 13.70 -7.83
CA HIS A 276 12.07 15.15 -7.65
C HIS A 276 13.27 15.74 -6.92
N HIS A 277 13.80 16.85 -7.45
CA HIS A 277 14.80 17.66 -6.77
C HIS A 277 14.16 18.95 -6.22
N ILE A 278 13.98 18.99 -4.89
CA ILE A 278 13.41 20.15 -4.19
C ILE A 278 14.55 21.10 -3.81
N LYS A 279 14.92 21.99 -4.74
CA LYS A 279 16.04 22.95 -4.60
C LYS A 279 16.02 23.71 -3.27
N ARG A 280 14.86 24.26 -2.88
CA ARG A 280 14.71 25.05 -1.63
C ARG A 280 15.08 24.25 -0.38
N LYS A 281 14.87 22.93 -0.39
CA LYS A 281 15.16 22.04 0.74
C LYS A 281 16.48 21.27 0.56
N LYS A 282 17.19 21.46 -0.56
CA LYS A 282 18.37 20.67 -0.93
C LYS A 282 18.10 19.17 -0.74
N LYS A 283 16.94 18.73 -1.26
CA LYS A 283 16.38 17.39 -1.00
C LYS A 283 16.02 16.71 -2.29
N HIS A 284 16.51 15.48 -2.46
CA HIS A 284 16.07 14.55 -3.49
C HIS A 284 14.97 13.67 -2.91
N VAL A 285 13.89 13.49 -3.66
CA VAL A 285 12.80 12.59 -3.28
C VAL A 285 12.57 11.63 -4.43
N TYR A 286 12.59 10.34 -4.13
CA TYR A 286 12.23 9.29 -5.08
C TYR A 286 10.87 8.72 -4.68
N ASN A 287 9.95 8.66 -5.63
CA ASN A 287 8.62 8.11 -5.45
C ASN A 287 8.40 6.94 -6.41
N ALA A 288 7.81 5.85 -5.92
CA ALA A 288 7.21 4.85 -6.79
C ALA A 288 5.74 5.25 -7.06
N VAL A 289 5.42 5.55 -8.32
CA VAL A 289 4.08 5.96 -8.77
C VAL A 289 3.38 4.76 -9.40
N LEU A 290 2.24 4.37 -8.83
CA LEU A 290 1.48 3.21 -9.28
C LEU A 290 0.93 3.40 -10.69
N HIS A 291 1.09 2.39 -11.55
CA HIS A 291 0.45 2.32 -12.86
C HIS A 291 -0.59 1.21 -12.96
N LYS A 292 -0.32 0.05 -12.35
CA LYS A 292 -1.24 -1.09 -12.36
C LYS A 292 -1.03 -1.92 -11.10
N MET A 293 -2.14 -2.36 -10.51
CA MET A 293 -2.15 -3.34 -9.41
C MET A 293 -3.12 -4.45 -9.77
N GLN A 294 -2.68 -5.71 -9.79
CA GLN A 294 -3.55 -6.85 -10.11
C GLN A 294 -3.51 -7.88 -8.99
N ILE A 295 -4.66 -8.30 -8.47
CA ILE A 295 -4.73 -9.33 -7.44
C ILE A 295 -4.37 -10.68 -8.04
N LEU A 296 -3.36 -11.33 -7.45
CA LEU A 296 -2.97 -12.71 -7.75
C LEU A 296 -3.59 -13.69 -6.75
N GLN A 297 -3.69 -13.28 -5.48
CA GLN A 297 -4.34 -14.04 -4.42
C GLN A 297 -4.95 -13.10 -3.39
N LEU A 298 -6.19 -13.34 -3.00
CA LEU A 298 -6.84 -12.60 -1.91
C LEU A 298 -6.16 -12.85 -0.57
N ALA A 299 -6.31 -11.90 0.36
CA ALA A 299 -5.86 -12.09 1.73
C ALA A 299 -6.55 -13.30 2.37
N ASP A 300 -5.80 -14.11 3.10
CA ASP A 300 -6.41 -15.13 3.94
C ASP A 300 -7.32 -14.45 4.98
N PRO A 301 -8.50 -15.01 5.27
CA PRO A 301 -9.37 -14.45 6.28
C PRO A 301 -8.60 -14.38 7.59
N ALA A 302 -8.53 -13.17 8.17
CA ALA A 302 -7.81 -12.94 9.42
C ALA A 302 -8.23 -14.02 10.42
N PRO A 303 -7.29 -14.73 11.06
CA PRO A 303 -7.63 -15.81 11.97
C PRO A 303 -8.58 -15.25 13.02
N SER A 304 -9.80 -15.79 13.08
CA SER A 304 -10.81 -15.36 14.06
C SER A 304 -10.19 -15.50 15.44
N SER A 305 -9.73 -14.39 16.04
CA SER A 305 -8.93 -14.49 17.25
C SER A 305 -9.75 -15.22 18.33
N PRO A 306 -9.18 -16.24 19.00
CA PRO A 306 -9.92 -17.01 20.01
C PRO A 306 -10.38 -16.12 21.18
N PHE A 307 -9.70 -14.99 21.41
CA PHE A 307 -10.06 -13.99 22.42
C PHE A 307 -11.42 -13.32 22.20
N LYS A 308 -12.00 -13.34 20.99
CA LYS A 308 -13.38 -12.85 20.76
C LYS A 308 -14.48 -13.88 21.08
N ARG A 309 -14.14 -15.14 21.43
CA ARG A 309 -15.16 -16.16 21.77
C ARG A 309 -15.62 -16.15 23.24
N LEU A 310 -15.02 -15.34 24.11
CA LEU A 310 -15.19 -15.53 25.57
C LEU A 310 -16.37 -14.81 26.25
N ARG A 311 -17.33 -14.19 25.54
CA ARG A 311 -18.39 -13.37 26.21
C ARG A 311 -19.84 -13.52 25.76
N VAL A 312 -20.24 -14.58 25.06
CA VAL A 312 -21.64 -14.71 24.58
C VAL A 312 -22.50 -15.70 25.39
N SER A 313 -21.96 -16.51 26.29
CA SER A 313 -22.74 -17.56 26.98
C SER A 313 -22.83 -17.38 28.50
N SER A 314 -23.46 -16.32 29.02
CA SER A 314 -23.82 -16.26 30.46
C SER A 314 -25.02 -15.35 30.82
N ALA A 315 -25.90 -14.99 29.88
CA ALA A 315 -27.14 -14.30 30.20
C ALA A 315 -28.36 -15.22 30.03
N ARG A 316 -28.33 -16.40 30.67
CA ARG A 316 -29.53 -17.22 30.86
C ARG A 316 -30.32 -16.62 32.01
N GLY A 317 -31.23 -15.71 31.69
CA GLY A 317 -32.09 -15.02 32.65
C GLY A 317 -32.85 -16.00 33.54
N LYS A 318 -32.73 -15.83 34.86
CA LYS A 318 -33.74 -16.28 35.80
C LYS A 318 -34.92 -15.32 35.71
N GLY A 319 -35.99 -15.74 35.03
CA GLY A 319 -37.27 -15.05 35.06
C GLY A 319 -37.78 -14.97 36.50
N LYS A 320 -37.98 -13.74 37.01
CA LYS A 320 -38.84 -13.50 38.15
C LYS A 320 -40.27 -13.40 37.61
N ALA A 321 -41.11 -14.34 38.01
CA ALA A 321 -42.55 -14.24 37.85
C ALA A 321 -43.05 -13.07 38.71
N CYS A 322 -43.80 -12.15 38.10
CA CYS A 322 -44.58 -11.15 38.80
C CYS A 322 -46.02 -11.66 38.83
N THR A 323 -46.53 -11.97 40.01
CA THR A 323 -47.92 -12.39 40.23
C THR A 323 -48.79 -11.15 40.45
N LEU A 324 -49.99 -11.19 39.88
CA LEU A 324 -51.07 -10.19 39.91
C LEU A 324 -51.57 -9.85 41.32
#